data_AF-A0A356QJ88-F1
#
_entry.id   AF-A0A356QJ88-F1
#
_cell.length_a   1.000
_cell.length_b   1.000
_cell.length_c   1.000
_cell.angle_alpha   90.00
_cell.angle_beta   90.00
_cell.angle_gamma   90.00
#
_symmetry.space_group_name_H-M   'P 1'
#
loop_
_entity.id
_entity.type
_entity.pdbx_description
1 polymer ?
#
loop_
_entity_poly.entity_id
_entity_poly.type
_entity_poly.pdbx_seq_one_letter_code
_entity_poly.pdbx_strand_id
1 'polypeptide(L)' 'MSPTEKRTTHFGYQEVPVDEKASRVADVFHSVAARYDVMNDLMSMGIHR' A
#
# COMPACT_ATOMS: atom_id res chain seq x y z
N MET A 1 26.92 8.59 22.28
CA MET A 1 25.93 8.75 21.20
C MET A 1 25.48 7.35 20.82
N SER A 2 24.35 6.87 21.36
CA SER A 2 23.87 5.52 21.07
C SER A 2 23.41 5.47 19.61
N PRO A 3 23.82 4.46 18.82
CA PRO A 3 23.37 4.34 17.44
C PRO A 3 21.87 4.16 17.49
N THR A 4 21.13 5.02 16.80
CA THR A 4 19.67 4.94 16.69
C THR A 4 19.31 3.53 16.25
N GLU A 5 18.79 2.70 17.16
CA GLU A 5 18.32 1.36 16.82
C GLU A 5 17.29 1.52 15.71
N LYS A 6 17.64 1.06 14.51
CA LYS A 6 16.73 1.03 13.36
C LYS A 6 15.64 0.02 13.69
N ARG A 7 14.58 0.47 14.33
CA ARG A 7 13.43 -0.36 14.69
C ARG A 7 12.78 -0.85 13.40
N THR A 8 12.79 -2.15 13.20
CA THR A 8 12.10 -2.83 12.09
C THR A 8 10.80 -3.45 12.57
N THR A 9 9.92 -3.74 11.62
CA THR A 9 8.62 -4.37 11.85
C THR A 9 8.26 -5.22 10.64
N HIS A 10 7.35 -6.17 10.82
CA HIS A 10 6.88 -6.99 9.72
C HIS A 10 5.85 -6.25 8.86
N PHE A 11 5.99 -6.41 7.56
CA PHE A 11 5.04 -6.06 6.50
C PHE A 11 4.88 -7.29 5.61
N GLY A 12 3.84 -8.08 5.85
CA GLY A 12 3.69 -9.41 5.25
C GLY A 12 4.83 -10.33 5.68
N TYR A 13 5.56 -10.87 4.70
CA TYR A 13 6.72 -11.75 4.91
C TYR A 13 8.06 -11.00 5.01
N GLN A 14 8.06 -9.67 4.88
CA GLN A 14 9.28 -8.85 4.87
C GLN A 14 9.40 -8.04 6.16
N GLU A 15 10.64 -7.80 6.61
CA GLU A 15 10.93 -6.80 7.64
C GLU A 15 11.26 -5.45 6.99
N VAL A 16 10.63 -4.39 7.50
CA VAL A 16 10.77 -3.02 7.01
C VAL A 16 10.99 -2.07 8.19
N PRO A 17 11.64 -0.90 8.00
CA PRO A 17 11.69 0.14 9.02
C PRO A 17 10.28 0.55 9.47
N VAL A 18 10.10 0.83 10.75
CA VAL A 18 8.79 1.18 11.32
C VAL A 18 8.20 2.43 10.66
N ASP A 19 9.04 3.40 10.32
CA ASP A 19 8.69 4.64 9.63
C ASP A 19 8.19 4.42 8.19
N GLU A 20 8.62 3.34 7.53
CA GLU A 20 8.19 3.01 6.17
C GLU A 20 6.85 2.24 6.13
N LYS A 21 6.45 1.60 7.23
CA LYS A 21 5.29 0.70 7.25
C LYS A 21 3.99 1.41 6.81
N ALA A 22 3.76 2.62 7.31
CA ALA A 22 2.53 3.36 7.03
C ALA A 22 2.40 3.72 5.53
N SER A 23 3.49 4.15 4.89
CA SER A 23 3.52 4.44 3.45
C SER A 23 3.21 3.20 2.64
N ARG A 24 3.85 2.07 2.94
CA ARG A 24 3.65 0.81 2.22
C ARG A 24 2.22 0.28 2.34
N VAL A 25 1.58 0.47 3.51
CA VAL A 25 0.16 0.15 3.68
C VAL A 25 -0.70 1.03 2.79
N ALA A 26 -0.45 2.34 2.74
CA ALA A 26 -1.19 3.27 1.89
C ALA A 26 -1.07 2.89 0.40
N ASP A 27 0.10 2.48 -0.06
CA ASP A 27 0.32 2.04 -1.44
C ASP A 27 -0.52 0.80 -1.78
N VAL A 28 -0.60 -0.18 -0.88
CA VAL A 28 -1.48 -1.35 -1.05
C VAL A 28 -2.93 -0.92 -1.14
N PHE A 29 -3.39 -0.04 -0.26
CA PHE A 29 -4.76 0.49 -0.31
C PHE A 29 -5.06 1.17 -1.65
N HIS A 30 -4.14 2.01 -2.14
CA HIS A 30 -4.28 2.69 -3.42
C HIS A 30 -4.33 1.68 -4.59
N SER A 31 -3.48 0.65 -4.57
CA SER A 31 -3.45 -0.40 -5.60
C SER A 31 -4.76 -1.20 -5.68
N VAL A 32 -5.42 -1.41 -4.55
CA VAL A 32 -6.70 -2.10 -4.48
C VAL A 32 -7.82 -1.19 -4.95
N ALA A 33 -7.83 0.08 -4.53
CA ALA A 33 -8.81 1.08 -4.99
C ALA A 33 -8.77 1.24 -6.52
N ALA A 34 -7.58 1.44 -7.10
CA ALA A 34 -7.42 1.56 -8.55
C ALA A 34 -7.87 0.30 -9.32
N ARG A 35 -7.75 -0.90 -8.72
CA ARG A 35 -8.26 -2.14 -9.31
C ARG A 35 -9.78 -2.22 -9.31
N TYR A 36 -10.45 -1.67 -8.31
CA TYR A 36 -11.91 -1.58 -8.29
C TYR A 36 -12.43 -0.58 -9.32
N ASP A 37 -11.75 0.55 -9.49
CA ASP A 37 -12.11 1.54 -10.52
C ASP A 37 -12.04 0.91 -11.92
N VAL A 38 -10.94 0.21 -12.23
CA VAL A 38 -10.77 -0.49 -13.51
C VAL A 38 -11.85 -1.54 -13.76
N MET A 39 -12.19 -2.35 -12.75
CA MET A 39 -13.23 -3.38 -12.91
C MET A 39 -14.63 -2.77 -13.06
N ASN A 40 -14.92 -1.68 -12.35
CA ASN A 40 -16.19 -0.97 -12.46
C ASN A 40 -16.32 -0.27 -13.83
N ASP A 41 -15.22 0.29 -14.35
CA ASP A 41 -15.16 0.87 -15.69
C ASP A 41 -15.34 -0.20 -16.78
N LEU A 42 -14.72 -1.37 -16.61
CA LEU A 42 -14.84 -2.48 -17.56
C LEU A 42 -16.26 -3.07 -17.59
N MET A 43 -16.87 -3.25 -16.41
CA MET A 43 -18.23 -3.80 -16.28
C MET A 43 -19.32 -2.81 -16.68
N SER A 44 -19.06 -1.51 -16.58
CA SER A 44 -19.99 -0.45 -16.99
C SER A 44 -19.83 0.00 -18.44
N MET A 45 -19.00 -0.67 -19.26
CA MET A 45 -18.61 -0.22 -20.60
C MET A 45 -18.13 1.25 -20.63
N GLY A 46 -17.44 1.69 -19.57
CA GLY A 46 -16.83 3.02 -19.49
C GLY A 46 -17.79 4.19 -19.24
N ILE A 47 -18.98 3.93 -18.69
CA ILE A 47 -19.97 4.96 -18.34
C ILE A 47 -19.61 5.71 -17.03
N HIS A 48 -18.73 5.15 -16.18
CA HIS A 48 -18.35 5.73 -14.88
C HIS A 48 -17.10 6.65 -14.88
N ARG A 49 -16.67 7.15 -16.05
CA ARG A 49 -15.66 8.22 -16.12
C ARG A 49 -16.26 9.61 -15.95
#